data_AF-A0A939IRC9-F1
#
_entry.id   AF-A0A939IRC9-F1
#
_cell.length_a   1.000
_cell.length_b   1.000
_cell.length_c   1.000
_cell.angle_alpha   90.00
_cell.angle_beta   90.00
_cell.angle_gamma   90.00
#
_symmetry.space_group_name_H-M   'P 1'
#
loop_
_entity.id
_entity.type
_entity.pdbx_description
1 polymer ?
#
loop_
_entity_poly.entity_id
_entity_poly.type
_entity_poly.pdbx_seq_one_letter_code
_entity_poly.pdbx_strand_id
1 'polypeptide(L)'
;MTLVLLALMLLSGCKTLPLGERAPVIDGMTDSTEGWQAYYLAIQSMDEQSLRDEVANQQKLQAQGGSAARLHLALLYSLPESAVGDPALARKALRALSQDGEIQLAGLLKLLMDQLEARMGLQQQLADLQSRLQQQTQQLKEQKHDNLSLKEQINALEQQLQQLKAIEQNILKREVVGNGN
;
A
#
# COMPACT_ATOMS: atom_id res chain seq x y z
N MET A 1 -27.75 -35.59 -18.47
CA MET A 1 -26.57 -36.45 -18.19
C MET A 1 -25.26 -35.96 -18.80
N THR A 2 -25.24 -34.91 -19.63
CA THR A 2 -24.01 -34.36 -20.23
C THR A 2 -23.22 -33.42 -19.32
N LEU A 3 -23.88 -32.75 -18.37
CA LEU A 3 -23.24 -31.84 -17.40
C LEU A 3 -22.37 -32.55 -16.34
N VAL A 4 -22.69 -33.81 -15.99
CA VAL A 4 -21.93 -34.60 -15.00
C VAL A 4 -20.59 -35.08 -15.59
N LEU A 5 -20.55 -35.36 -16.89
CA LEU A 5 -19.33 -35.78 -17.59
C LEU A 5 -18.30 -34.65 -17.74
N LEU A 6 -18.76 -33.39 -17.85
CA LEU A 6 -17.86 -32.24 -17.94
C LEU A 6 -17.19 -31.92 -16.60
N ALA A 7 -17.86 -32.18 -15.47
CA ALA A 7 -17.32 -31.97 -14.13
C ALA A 7 -16.24 -33.01 -13.77
N LEU A 8 -16.36 -34.26 -14.22
CA LEU A 8 -15.34 -35.30 -13.96
C LEU A 8 -14.02 -35.07 -14.71
N MET A 9 -14.03 -34.39 -15.87
CA MET A 9 -12.81 -34.10 -16.63
C MET A 9 -11.92 -33.03 -15.97
N LEU A 10 -12.47 -32.19 -15.09
CA LEU A 10 -11.73 -31.11 -14.41
C LEU A 10 -10.98 -31.59 -13.16
N LEU A 11 -11.27 -32.79 -12.63
CA LEU A 11 -10.54 -33.34 -11.47
C LEU A 11 -9.29 -34.16 -11.83
N SER A 12 -9.07 -34.46 -13.11
CA SER A 12 -7.92 -35.24 -13.58
C SER A 12 -6.59 -34.47 -13.62
N GLY A 13 -6.59 -33.18 -13.27
CA GLY A 13 -5.44 -32.27 -13.37
C GLY A 13 -4.50 -32.24 -12.17
N CYS A 14 -4.88 -32.80 -11.01
CA CYS A 14 -3.99 -32.87 -9.85
C CYS A 14 -3.06 -34.09 -9.95
N LYS A 15 -2.09 -34.05 -10.87
CA LYS A 15 -0.88 -34.86 -10.72
C LYS A 15 -0.17 -34.36 -9.48
N THR A 16 -0.21 -35.17 -8.42
CA THR A 16 0.64 -35.05 -7.24
C THR A 16 2.08 -34.84 -7.71
N LEU A 17 2.62 -33.65 -7.44
CA LEU A 17 4.06 -33.40 -7.55
C LEU A 17 4.78 -34.44 -6.68
N PRO A 18 5.78 -35.16 -7.20
CA PRO A 18 6.60 -36.02 -6.37
C PRO A 18 7.42 -35.14 -5.42
N LEU A 19 6.88 -34.86 -4.24
CA LEU A 19 7.64 -34.39 -3.07
C LEU A 19 8.46 -35.54 -2.48
N GLY A 20 9.24 -36.23 -3.33
CA GLY A 20 9.81 -37.53 -2.96
C GLY A 20 11.03 -37.98 -3.75
N GLU A 21 11.63 -37.15 -4.59
CA GLU A 21 12.94 -37.44 -5.16
C GLU A 21 13.89 -36.30 -4.82
N ARG A 22 14.67 -36.54 -3.77
CA ARG A 22 15.85 -35.74 -3.43
C ARG A 22 16.64 -35.57 -4.73
N ALA A 23 16.74 -34.33 -5.20
CA ALA A 23 17.81 -33.93 -6.10
C ALA A 23 19.14 -34.49 -5.51
N PRO A 24 20.09 -34.94 -6.35
CA PRO A 24 21.35 -35.48 -5.85
C PRO A 24 21.91 -34.48 -4.85
N VAL A 25 22.02 -34.92 -3.59
CA VAL A 25 22.70 -34.16 -2.55
C VAL A 25 24.11 -33.99 -3.08
N ILE A 26 24.45 -32.75 -3.45
CA ILE A 26 25.83 -32.38 -3.69
C ILE A 26 26.50 -32.57 -2.34
N ASP A 27 27.18 -33.70 -2.20
CA ASP A 27 27.86 -34.14 -1.00
C ASP A 27 28.99 -33.12 -0.75
N GLY A 28 28.75 -32.21 0.19
CA GLY A 28 29.59 -31.03 0.42
C GLY A 28 28.88 -29.79 0.97
N MET A 29 27.54 -29.81 1.10
CA MET A 29 26.75 -28.66 1.57
C MET A 29 26.14 -28.92 2.96
N THR A 30 26.97 -29.04 3.99
CA THR A 30 26.54 -29.17 5.39
C THR A 30 27.20 -28.07 6.22
N ASP A 31 26.40 -27.06 6.60
CA ASP A 31 26.35 -26.48 7.97
C ASP A 31 25.64 -25.12 8.06
N SER A 32 25.47 -24.37 6.96
CA SER A 32 25.02 -22.97 7.06
C SER A 32 23.56 -22.73 6.65
N THR A 33 22.92 -23.58 5.85
CA THR A 33 21.56 -23.34 5.34
C THR A 33 20.44 -23.66 6.34
N GLU A 34 20.67 -24.56 7.29
CA GLU A 34 19.65 -24.98 8.27
C GLU A 34 19.42 -23.92 9.36
N GLY A 35 20.41 -23.07 9.65
CA GLY A 35 20.33 -22.07 10.72
C GLY A 35 19.40 -20.88 10.41
N TRP A 36 19.46 -20.31 9.21
CA TRP A 36 18.72 -19.07 8.88
C TRP A 36 17.22 -19.28 8.72
N GLN A 37 16.82 -20.45 8.22
CA GLN A 37 15.40 -20.81 8.10
C GLN A 37 14.78 -20.98 9.49
N ALA A 38 15.46 -21.69 10.40
CA ALA A 38 15.03 -21.84 11.78
C ALA A 38 14.96 -20.48 12.49
N TYR A 39 15.95 -19.61 12.26
CA TYR A 39 15.94 -18.25 12.78
C TYR A 39 14.74 -17.43 12.27
N TYR A 40 14.46 -17.46 10.96
CA TYR A 40 13.33 -16.74 10.38
C TYR A 40 11.98 -17.19 10.97
N LEU A 41 11.80 -18.50 11.17
CA LEU A 41 10.59 -19.03 11.81
C LEU A 41 10.50 -18.62 13.29
N ALA A 42 11.63 -18.59 14.00
CA ALA A 42 11.66 -18.17 15.39
C ALA A 42 11.22 -16.71 15.55
N ILE A 43 11.81 -15.80 14.76
CA ILE A 43 11.48 -14.36 14.82
C ILE A 43 10.03 -14.06 14.41
N GLN A 44 9.43 -14.89 13.55
CA GLN A 44 8.02 -14.74 13.17
C GLN A 44 7.05 -14.98 14.34
N SER A 45 7.47 -15.77 15.34
CA SER A 45 6.68 -16.09 16.53
C SER A 45 6.94 -15.17 17.73
N MET A 46 7.91 -14.25 17.62
CA MET A 46 8.28 -13.35 18.72
C MET A 46 7.28 -12.20 18.88
N ASP A 47 7.11 -11.74 20.11
CA ASP A 47 6.37 -10.52 20.40
C ASP A 47 7.18 -9.27 20.02
N GLU A 48 6.49 -8.12 19.94
CA GLU A 48 7.11 -6.86 19.48
C GLU A 48 8.30 -6.41 20.33
N GLN A 49 8.27 -6.64 21.65
CA GLN A 49 9.35 -6.21 22.52
C GLN A 49 10.58 -7.09 22.31
N SER A 50 10.38 -8.42 22.25
CA SER A 50 11.44 -9.37 21.93
C SER A 50 12.08 -9.09 20.56
N LEU A 51 11.29 -8.69 19.57
CA LEU A 51 11.81 -8.29 18.25
C LEU A 51 12.70 -7.03 18.31
N ARG A 52 12.31 -6.01 19.10
CA ARG A 52 13.14 -4.80 19.28
C ARG A 52 14.45 -5.11 19.99
N ASP A 53 14.39 -5.96 21.02
CA ASP A 53 15.56 -6.38 21.78
C ASP A 53 16.52 -7.19 20.91
N GLU A 54 15.98 -8.09 20.07
CA GLU A 54 16.78 -8.87 19.12
C GLU A 54 17.43 -7.99 18.05
N VAL A 55 16.73 -6.98 17.53
CA VAL A 55 17.33 -5.99 16.61
C VAL A 55 18.51 -5.27 17.28
N ALA A 56 18.34 -4.80 18.52
CA ALA A 56 19.42 -4.12 19.25
C ALA A 56 20.62 -5.04 19.48
N ASN A 57 20.36 -6.31 19.83
CA ASN A 57 21.39 -7.33 20.01
C ASN A 57 22.16 -7.57 18.71
N GLN A 58 21.46 -7.78 17.59
CA GLN A 58 22.09 -8.05 16.30
C GLN A 58 22.84 -6.83 15.75
N GLN A 59 22.37 -5.60 15.98
CA GLN A 59 23.12 -4.38 15.64
C GLN A 59 24.46 -4.30 16.39
N LYS A 60 24.47 -4.68 17.68
CA LYS A 60 25.70 -4.74 18.49
C LYS A 60 26.66 -5.80 17.97
N LEU A 61 26.16 -6.99 17.63
CA LEU A 61 26.96 -8.08 17.06
C LEU A 61 27.53 -7.72 15.67
N GLN A 62 26.77 -7.00 14.86
CA GLN A 62 27.24 -6.47 13.58
C GLN A 62 28.38 -5.46 13.79
N ALA A 63 28.27 -4.56 14.76
CA ALA A 63 29.32 -3.60 15.08
C ALA A 63 30.63 -4.26 15.54
N GLN A 64 30.53 -5.48 16.09
CA GLN A 64 31.67 -6.33 16.47
C GLN A 64 32.23 -7.14 15.29
N GLY A 65 31.68 -7.00 14.08
CA GLY A 65 32.14 -7.68 12.87
C GLY A 65 31.43 -9.00 12.57
N GLY A 66 30.36 -9.35 13.29
CA GLY A 66 29.59 -10.56 13.01
C GLY A 66 28.92 -10.52 11.64
N SER A 67 29.35 -11.38 10.70
CA SER A 67 28.72 -11.54 9.39
C SER A 67 27.30 -12.11 9.50
N ALA A 68 27.12 -13.10 10.39
CA ALA A 68 25.81 -13.68 10.71
C ALA A 68 24.77 -12.64 11.15
N ALA A 69 25.19 -11.66 11.94
CA ALA A 69 24.33 -10.62 12.46
C ALA A 69 23.72 -9.75 11.33
N ARG A 70 24.45 -9.57 10.22
CA ARG A 70 23.95 -8.83 9.06
C ARG A 70 22.81 -9.55 8.36
N LEU A 71 22.92 -10.87 8.23
CA LEU A 71 21.87 -11.70 7.66
C LEU A 71 20.64 -11.75 8.58
N HIS A 72 20.85 -11.90 9.89
CA HIS A 72 19.75 -11.80 10.87
C HIS A 72 19.02 -10.45 10.83
N LEU A 73 19.75 -9.35 10.73
CA LEU A 73 19.15 -8.01 10.58
C LEU A 73 18.37 -7.88 9.27
N ALA A 74 18.91 -8.39 8.17
CA ALA A 74 18.21 -8.40 6.90
C ALA A 74 16.86 -9.16 6.99
N LEU A 75 16.86 -10.31 7.68
CA LEU A 75 15.65 -11.10 7.93
C LEU A 75 14.67 -10.37 8.84
N LEU A 76 15.13 -9.81 9.96
CA LEU A 76 14.30 -9.03 10.89
C LEU A 76 13.60 -7.86 10.20
N TYR A 77 14.33 -7.07 9.41
CA TYR A 77 13.76 -5.94 8.68
C TYR A 77 12.83 -6.35 7.53
N SER A 78 12.98 -7.58 7.03
CA SER A 78 12.13 -8.12 5.96
C SER A 78 10.79 -8.66 6.45
N LEU A 79 10.60 -8.80 7.77
CA LEU A 79 9.37 -9.35 8.34
C LEU A 79 8.15 -8.50 7.94
N PRO A 80 7.12 -9.11 7.33
CA PRO A 80 5.90 -8.39 6.97
C PRO A 80 5.14 -7.99 8.23
N GLU A 81 4.63 -6.76 8.26
CA GLU A 81 3.71 -6.25 9.31
C GLU A 81 4.30 -6.22 10.73
N SER A 82 5.62 -6.41 10.86
CA SER A 82 6.33 -6.31 12.14
C SER A 82 6.62 -4.85 12.50
N ALA A 83 6.58 -4.53 13.81
CA ALA A 83 6.96 -3.22 14.33
C ALA A 83 8.43 -2.85 14.07
N VAL A 84 9.29 -3.84 13.78
CA VAL A 84 10.69 -3.65 13.38
C VAL A 84 10.89 -3.79 11.87
N GLY A 85 9.85 -4.13 11.12
CA GLY A 85 9.93 -4.30 9.67
C GLY A 85 10.18 -2.97 8.97
N ASP A 86 11.30 -2.88 8.26
CA ASP A 86 11.65 -1.72 7.44
C ASP A 86 12.21 -2.20 6.10
N PRO A 87 11.44 -2.08 5.00
CA PRO A 87 11.85 -2.59 3.70
C PRO A 87 13.10 -1.87 3.15
N ALA A 88 13.34 -0.61 3.53
CA ALA A 88 14.51 0.14 3.10
C ALA A 88 15.77 -0.35 3.85
N LEU A 89 15.67 -0.59 5.15
CA LEU A 89 16.78 -1.17 5.93
C LEU A 89 17.07 -2.61 5.53
N ALA A 90 16.03 -3.43 5.28
CA ALA A 90 16.18 -4.78 4.75
C ALA A 90 16.96 -4.76 3.44
N ARG A 91 16.57 -3.89 2.49
CA ARG A 91 17.26 -3.73 1.21
C ARG A 91 18.73 -3.32 1.39
N LYS A 92 19.01 -2.38 2.29
CA LYS A 92 20.38 -1.93 2.57
C LYS A 92 21.23 -3.08 3.10
N ALA A 93 20.70 -3.86 4.05
CA ALA A 93 21.38 -5.02 4.63
C ALA A 93 21.62 -6.12 3.58
N LEU A 94 20.62 -6.44 2.76
CA LEU A 94 20.74 -7.42 1.68
C LEU A 94 21.77 -7.00 0.62
N ARG A 95 21.82 -5.72 0.24
CA ARG A 95 22.86 -5.22 -0.68
C ARG A 95 24.26 -5.41 -0.12
N ALA A 96 24.48 -5.07 1.14
CA ALA A 96 25.79 -5.24 1.78
C ALA A 96 26.23 -6.71 1.76
N LEU A 97 25.31 -7.63 2.08
CA LEU A 97 25.57 -9.07 2.03
C LEU A 97 25.86 -9.58 0.60
N SER A 98 25.18 -9.03 -0.41
CA SER A 98 25.43 -9.42 -1.81
C SER A 98 26.80 -8.96 -2.33
N GLN A 99 27.32 -7.83 -1.82
CA GLN A 99 28.61 -7.28 -2.24
C GLN A 99 29.79 -8.02 -1.64
N ASP A 100 29.63 -8.56 -0.42
CA ASP A 100 30.68 -9.29 0.28
C ASP A 100 30.83 -10.75 -0.19
N GLY A 101 30.00 -11.20 -1.12
CA GLY A 101 30.05 -12.57 -1.65
C GLY A 101 29.71 -13.65 -0.62
N GLU A 102 29.23 -13.26 0.57
CA GLU A 102 28.95 -14.15 1.70
C GLU A 102 27.74 -15.08 1.48
N ILE A 103 27.02 -14.94 0.36
CA ILE A 103 25.75 -15.64 0.16
C ILE A 103 25.70 -16.36 -1.19
N GLN A 104 25.75 -17.70 -1.14
CA GLN A 104 25.45 -18.59 -2.28
C GLN A 104 23.99 -18.47 -2.77
N LEU A 105 23.10 -17.86 -1.97
CA LEU A 105 21.72 -17.49 -2.33
C LEU A 105 21.57 -16.13 -3.04
N ALA A 106 22.61 -15.60 -3.69
CA ALA A 106 22.59 -14.26 -4.31
C ALA A 106 21.38 -14.02 -5.24
N GLY A 107 20.91 -15.04 -5.96
CA GLY A 107 19.70 -14.96 -6.79
C GLY A 107 18.40 -14.78 -6.00
N LEU A 108 18.24 -15.51 -4.89
CA LEU A 108 17.09 -15.34 -3.98
C LEU A 108 17.14 -13.97 -3.29
N LEU A 109 18.34 -13.54 -2.88
CA LEU A 109 18.57 -12.23 -2.27
C LEU A 109 18.20 -11.10 -3.23
N LYS A 110 18.59 -11.23 -4.51
CA LYS A 110 18.26 -10.29 -5.58
C LYS A 110 16.76 -10.24 -5.84
N LEU A 111 16.09 -11.39 -5.91
CA LEU A 111 14.64 -11.47 -6.06
C LEU A 111 13.91 -10.80 -4.88
N LEU A 112 14.36 -11.03 -3.65
CA LEU A 112 13.83 -10.37 -2.44
C LEU A 112 14.01 -8.85 -2.51
N MET A 113 15.19 -8.38 -2.92
CA MET A 113 15.44 -6.95 -3.10
C MET A 113 14.53 -6.34 -4.17
N ASP A 114 14.30 -7.04 -5.28
CA ASP A 114 13.47 -6.56 -6.38
C ASP A 114 11.97 -6.52 -5.97
N GLN A 115 11.50 -7.53 -5.21
CA GLN A 115 10.15 -7.52 -4.64
C GLN A 115 9.96 -6.40 -3.59
N LEU A 116 10.97 -6.17 -2.75
CA LEU A 116 10.97 -5.07 -1.78
C LEU A 116 10.90 -3.71 -2.50
N GLU A 117 11.67 -3.55 -3.58
CA GLU A 117 11.66 -2.32 -4.39
C GLU A 117 10.31 -2.09 -5.06
N ALA A 118 9.72 -3.13 -5.65
CA ALA A 118 8.37 -3.04 -6.22
C ALA A 118 7.33 -2.66 -5.15
N ARG A 119 7.40 -3.27 -3.96
CA ARG A 119 6.50 -2.97 -2.84
C ARG A 119 6.62 -1.53 -2.37
N MET A 120 7.85 -1.01 -2.23
CA MET A 120 8.07 0.40 -1.86
C MET A 120 7.52 1.35 -2.94
N GLY A 121 7.72 1.03 -4.22
CA GLY A 121 7.13 1.81 -5.32
C GLY A 121 5.61 1.86 -5.27
N LEU A 122 4.96 0.72 -5.01
CA LEU A 122 3.51 0.64 -4.84
C LEU A 122 3.01 1.45 -3.62
N GLN A 123 3.74 1.42 -2.51
CA GLN A 123 3.41 2.23 -1.33
C GLN A 123 3.50 3.73 -1.62
N GLN A 124 4.52 4.17 -2.35
CA GLN A 124 4.65 5.56 -2.78
C GLN A 124 3.52 5.98 -3.72
N GLN A 125 3.16 5.13 -4.67
CA GLN A 125 2.02 5.38 -5.57
C GLN A 125 0.69 5.47 -4.81
N LEU A 126 0.48 4.61 -3.82
CA LEU A 126 -0.70 4.67 -2.95
C LEU A 126 -0.74 5.99 -2.16
N ALA A 127 0.38 6.41 -1.59
CA ALA A 127 0.45 7.67 -0.85
C ALA A 127 0.17 8.89 -1.76
N ASP A 128 0.73 8.92 -2.97
CA ASP A 128 0.45 9.96 -3.96
C ASP A 128 -1.03 9.97 -4.38
N LEU A 129 -1.60 8.80 -4.67
CA LEU A 129 -3.03 8.66 -4.98
C LEU A 129 -3.92 9.17 -3.83
N GLN A 130 -3.61 8.81 -2.58
CA GLN A 130 -4.35 9.27 -1.41
C GLN A 130 -4.29 10.80 -1.25
N SER A 131 -3.11 11.39 -1.43
CA SER A 131 -2.90 12.84 -1.39
C SER A 131 -3.75 13.55 -2.46
N ARG A 132 -3.71 13.06 -3.71
CA ARG A 132 -4.53 13.59 -4.81
C ARG A 132 -6.03 13.47 -4.54
N LEU A 133 -6.46 12.35 -3.97
CA LEU A 133 -7.86 12.12 -3.61
C LEU A 133 -8.33 13.12 -2.54
N GLN A 134 -7.48 13.39 -1.54
CA GLN A 134 -7.76 14.40 -0.51
C GLN A 134 -7.89 15.80 -1.11
N GLN A 135 -6.96 16.19 -2.01
CA GLN A 135 -7.01 17.47 -2.70
C GLN A 135 -8.28 17.62 -3.55
N GLN A 136 -8.63 16.60 -4.34
CA GLN A 136 -9.85 16.61 -5.16
C GLN A 136 -11.11 16.70 -4.28
N THR A 137 -11.13 15.98 -3.16
CA THR A 137 -12.25 16.05 -2.21
C THR A 137 -12.41 17.46 -1.63
N GLN A 138 -11.30 18.12 -1.32
CA GLN A 138 -11.32 19.49 -0.81
C GLN A 138 -11.81 20.48 -1.88
N GLN A 139 -11.30 20.39 -3.10
CA GLN A 139 -11.77 21.22 -4.23
C GLN A 139 -13.27 21.03 -4.49
N LEU A 140 -13.77 19.79 -4.41
CA LEU A 140 -15.19 19.50 -4.63
C LEU A 140 -16.07 20.10 -3.52
N LYS A 141 -15.58 20.14 -2.27
CA LYS A 141 -16.27 20.83 -1.17
C LYS A 141 -16.33 22.34 -1.41
N GLU A 142 -15.24 22.95 -1.86
CA GLU A 142 -15.18 24.38 -2.18
C GLU A 142 -16.14 24.72 -3.33
N GLN A 143 -16.10 23.97 -4.43
CA GLN A 143 -17.03 24.15 -5.55
C GLN A 143 -18.49 23.99 -5.13
N LYS A 144 -18.79 23.04 -4.23
CA LYS A 144 -20.14 22.87 -3.70
C LYS A 144 -20.58 24.07 -2.86
N HIS A 145 -19.68 24.64 -2.07
CA HIS A 145 -19.95 25.85 -1.31
C HIS A 145 -20.23 27.05 -2.23
N ASP A 146 -19.39 27.25 -3.25
CA ASP A 146 -19.56 28.31 -4.23
C ASP A 146 -20.88 28.16 -4.99
N ASN A 147 -21.24 26.93 -5.37
CA ASN A 147 -22.50 26.65 -6.05
C ASN A 147 -23.72 27.01 -5.20
N LEU A 148 -23.68 26.71 -3.89
CA LEU A 148 -24.73 27.10 -2.96
C LEU A 148 -24.84 28.63 -2.83
N SER A 149 -23.70 29.32 -2.68
CA SER A 149 -23.66 30.79 -2.61
C SER A 149 -24.22 31.43 -3.88
N LEU A 150 -23.83 30.95 -5.06
CA LEU A 150 -24.37 31.43 -6.34
C LEU A 150 -25.88 31.19 -6.45
N LYS A 151 -26.36 30.04 -5.97
CA LYS A 151 -27.80 29.74 -5.97
C LYS A 151 -28.59 30.68 -5.06
N GLU A 152 -28.04 31.03 -3.90
CA GLU A 152 -28.64 32.02 -3.00
C GLU A 152 -28.68 33.41 -3.65
N GLN A 153 -27.62 33.82 -4.34
CA GLN A 153 -27.58 35.09 -5.07
C GLN A 153 -28.61 35.12 -6.21
N ILE A 154 -28.75 34.03 -6.97
CA ILE A 154 -29.77 33.92 -8.03
C ILE A 154 -31.16 34.09 -7.42
N ASN A 155 -31.48 33.38 -6.33
CA ASN A 155 -32.78 33.49 -5.68
C ASN A 155 -33.06 34.92 -5.19
N ALA A 156 -32.06 35.61 -4.63
CA ALA A 156 -32.20 36.98 -4.19
C ALA A 156 -32.47 37.94 -5.36
N LEU A 157 -31.76 37.78 -6.47
CA LEU A 157 -31.99 38.56 -7.70
C LEU A 157 -33.36 38.30 -8.30
N GLU A 158 -33.83 37.05 -8.31
CA GLU A 158 -35.18 36.69 -8.76
C GLU A 158 -36.26 37.38 -7.91
N GLN A 159 -36.08 37.42 -6.59
CA GLN A 159 -36.99 38.14 -5.69
C GLN A 159 -37.00 39.65 -5.98
N GLN A 160 -35.84 40.27 -6.16
CA GLN A 160 -35.74 41.68 -6.52
C GLN A 160 -36.43 41.98 -7.86
N LEU A 161 -36.25 41.10 -8.85
CA LEU A 161 -36.88 41.24 -10.17
C LEU A 161 -38.40 41.10 -10.10
N GLN A 162 -38.92 40.19 -9.27
CA GLN A 162 -40.36 40.08 -9.02
C GLN A 162 -40.92 41.34 -8.34
N GLN A 163 -40.21 41.89 -7.35
CA GLN A 163 -40.61 43.15 -6.70
C GLN A 163 -40.64 44.31 -7.69
N LEU A 164 -39.62 44.45 -8.54
CA LEU A 164 -39.58 45.49 -9.57
C LEU A 164 -40.74 45.36 -10.56
N LYS A 165 -41.04 44.14 -11.02
CA LYS A 165 -42.22 43.88 -11.88
C LYS A 165 -43.53 44.25 -11.19
N ALA A 166 -43.68 43.95 -9.91
CA ALA A 166 -44.88 44.31 -9.15
C ALA A 166 -45.01 45.83 -9.00
N ILE A 167 -43.91 46.55 -8.79
CA ILE A 167 -43.89 48.02 -8.75
C ILE A 167 -44.31 48.59 -10.10
N GLU A 168 -43.73 48.11 -11.20
CA GLU A 168 -44.03 48.54 -12.56
C GLU A 168 -45.53 48.35 -12.89
N GLN A 169 -46.10 47.18 -12.58
CA GLN A 169 -47.53 46.92 -12.77
C GLN A 169 -48.42 47.85 -11.94
N ASN A 170 -48.00 48.21 -10.72
CA ASN A 170 -48.75 49.14 -9.88
C ASN A 170 -48.70 50.58 -10.41
N ILE A 171 -47.56 51.00 -10.98
CA ILE A 171 -47.44 52.31 -11.63
C ILE A 171 -48.36 52.39 -12.84
N LEU A 172 -48.29 51.40 -13.75
CA LEU A 172 -49.14 51.34 -14.94
C LEU A 172 -50.63 51.39 -14.60
N LYS A 173 -51.06 50.66 -13.56
CA LYS A 173 -52.45 50.71 -13.09
C LYS A 173 -52.86 52.10 -12.59
N ARG A 174 -51.98 52.81 -11.88
CA ARG A 174 -52.27 54.17 -11.39
C ARG A 174 -52.36 55.18 -12.54
N GLU A 175 -51.50 55.07 -13.56
CA GLU A 175 -51.54 55.96 -14.72
C GLU A 175 -52.82 55.78 -15.55
N VAL A 176 -53.28 54.54 -15.74
CA VAL A 176 -54.54 54.26 -16.44
C VAL A 176 -55.76 54.81 -15.68
N VAL A 177 -55.75 54.74 -14.34
CA VAL A 177 -56.84 55.28 -13.50
C VAL A 177 -56.77 56.81 -13.41
N GLY A 178 -55.58 57.40 -13.44
CA GLY A 178 -55.38 58.86 -13.37
C GLY A 178 -55.73 59.63 -14.64
N ASN A 179 -55.62 59.00 -15.82
CA ASN A 179 -56.00 59.60 -17.11
C ASN A 179 -57.48 59.39 -17.49
N GLY A 180 -58.27 58.75 -16.63
CA GLY A 180 -59.68 58.43 -16.86
C GLY A 180 -60.70 59.41 -16.24
N ASN A 181 -60.24 60.52 -15.65
CA ASN A 181 -61.07 61.60 -15.10
C ASN A 181 -60.90 62.91 -15.88
#